data_AF-A0A949JTV8-F1
#
_entry.id   AF-A0A949JTV8-F1
#
_cell.length_a   1.000
_cell.length_b   1.000
_cell.length_c   1.000
_cell.angle_alpha   90.00
_cell.angle_beta   90.00
_cell.angle_gamma   90.00
#
_symmetry.space_group_name_H-M   'P 1'
#
loop_
_entity.id
_entity.type
_entity.pdbx_description
1 polymer ?
#
loop_
_entity_poly.entity_id
_entity_poly.type
_entity_poly.pdbx_seq_one_letter_code
_entity_poly.pdbx_strand_id
1 'polypeptide(L)'
;MDTRLDELRSRSNRLIVGIEAGNSNRSISAAIVEVSGRGDDTIIDIYSFKDIELPGELVAALEALGRIDDFDSEEIAGINFLLIHQINGLFQDLFDDIQLEPEDVDVLGVKCLEIAGKRLPEDPSVISEMTGCIVASRFRIELENGKGPELDIVEPILRKMVGEIMERLEIDMEASEAVAVALMANESVYSDGVEVDKADPTDKERAGLYGEFYFPA
;
A
#
# COMPACT_ATOMS: atom_id res chain seq x y z
N MET A 1 0.71 20.53 3.76
CA MET A 1 0.67 19.05 3.72
C MET A 1 -0.67 18.59 4.29
N ASP A 2 -1.03 19.02 5.50
CA ASP A 2 -2.32 18.71 6.16
C ASP A 2 -3.58 18.94 5.30
N THR A 3 -3.62 20.01 4.49
CA THR A 3 -4.84 20.37 3.73
C THR A 3 -5.29 19.30 2.72
N ARG A 4 -4.36 18.59 2.06
CA ARG A 4 -4.72 17.52 1.08
C ARG A 4 -5.24 16.26 1.77
N LEU A 5 -4.66 15.90 2.92
CA LEU A 5 -5.15 14.76 3.71
C LEU A 5 -6.50 15.08 4.37
N ASP A 6 -6.70 16.31 4.84
CA ASP A 6 -7.99 16.75 5.37
C ASP A 6 -9.09 16.74 4.30
N GLU A 7 -8.77 17.14 3.06
CA GLU A 7 -9.66 17.00 1.92
C GLU A 7 -10.04 15.53 1.69
N LEU A 8 -9.06 14.61 1.67
CA LEU A 8 -9.31 13.18 1.55
C LEU A 8 -10.19 12.62 2.68
N ARG A 9 -9.92 13.00 3.93
CA ARG A 9 -10.72 12.59 5.10
C ARG A 9 -12.18 13.03 5.01
N SER A 10 -12.42 14.18 4.37
CA SER A 10 -13.77 14.75 4.25
C SER A 10 -14.63 14.06 3.19
N ARG A 11 -14.03 13.27 2.29
CA ARG A 11 -14.76 12.55 1.25
C ARG A 11 -15.52 11.36 1.84
N SER A 12 -16.76 11.17 1.39
CA SER A 12 -17.57 10.00 1.76
C SER A 12 -17.06 8.71 1.12
N ASN A 13 -16.57 8.82 -0.12
CA ASN A 13 -16.00 7.74 -0.92
C ASN A 13 -14.64 8.17 -1.43
N ARG A 14 -13.71 7.22 -1.56
CA ARG A 14 -12.38 7.44 -2.13
C ARG A 14 -12.07 6.37 -3.16
N LEU A 15 -11.56 6.79 -4.31
CA LEU A 15 -11.03 5.87 -5.31
C LEU A 15 -9.57 5.59 -5.00
N ILE A 16 -9.26 4.37 -4.59
CA ILE A 16 -7.95 3.97 -4.09
C ILE A 16 -7.39 2.87 -4.98
N VAL A 17 -6.12 3.02 -5.36
CA VAL A 17 -5.38 1.93 -5.98
C VAL A 17 -4.52 1.27 -4.91
N GLY A 18 -4.56 -0.05 -4.79
CA GLY A 18 -3.66 -0.81 -3.94
C GLY A 18 -2.69 -1.61 -4.79
N ILE A 19 -1.39 -1.54 -4.50
CA ILE A 19 -0.33 -2.31 -5.17
C ILE A 19 0.43 -3.13 -4.13
N GLU A 20 0.47 -4.44 -4.32
CA GLU A 20 1.35 -5.34 -3.59
C GLU A 20 2.58 -5.66 -4.45
N ALA A 21 3.76 -5.24 -3.97
CA ALA A 21 5.01 -5.41 -4.68
C ALA A 21 5.71 -6.75 -4.32
N GLY A 22 5.01 -7.86 -4.46
CA GLY A 22 5.52 -9.20 -4.72
C GLY A 22 6.49 -9.84 -3.73
N ASN A 23 6.08 -10.24 -2.53
CA ASN A 23 6.98 -11.00 -1.63
C ASN A 23 7.01 -12.52 -1.87
N SER A 24 5.94 -13.11 -2.39
CA SER A 24 5.71 -14.56 -2.27
C SER A 24 5.61 -15.31 -3.59
N ASN A 25 4.99 -14.69 -4.59
CA ASN A 25 4.57 -15.37 -5.83
C ASN A 25 5.35 -14.92 -7.07
N ARG A 26 6.37 -14.05 -6.90
CA ARG A 26 7.13 -13.46 -8.03
C ARG A 26 6.25 -12.69 -9.01
N SER A 27 5.10 -12.23 -8.54
CA SER A 27 4.20 -11.37 -9.27
C SER A 27 4.04 -10.06 -8.51
N ILE A 28 3.59 -9.01 -9.19
CA ILE A 28 3.07 -7.82 -8.55
C ILE A 28 1.60 -7.71 -8.91
N SER A 29 0.80 -7.37 -7.93
CA SER A 29 -0.65 -7.30 -8.08
C SER A 29 -1.16 -5.92 -7.74
N ALA A 30 -2.21 -5.50 -8.42
CA ALA A 30 -2.83 -4.22 -8.19
C ALA A 30 -4.34 -4.26 -8.39
N ALA A 31 -5.05 -3.43 -7.64
CA ALA A 31 -6.50 -3.31 -7.69
C ALA A 31 -6.93 -1.85 -7.62
N ILE A 32 -7.96 -1.49 -8.39
CA ILE A 32 -8.68 -0.23 -8.25
C ILE A 32 -9.95 -0.52 -7.45
N VAL A 33 -10.10 0.16 -6.32
CA VAL A 33 -11.25 0.00 -5.43
C VAL A 33 -11.85 1.35 -5.08
N GLU A 34 -13.17 1.43 -5.03
CA GLU A 34 -13.85 2.49 -4.31
C GLU A 34 -14.11 2.04 -2.89
N VAL A 35 -13.69 2.87 -1.94
CA VAL A 35 -13.87 2.61 -0.51
C VAL A 35 -14.74 3.71 0.08
N SER A 36 -15.76 3.31 0.84
CA SER A 36 -16.53 4.22 1.68
C SER A 36 -16.46 3.77 3.13
N GLY A 37 -16.52 4.73 4.06
CA GLY A 37 -16.39 4.46 5.49
C GLY A 37 -14.96 4.14 5.96
N ARG A 38 -14.88 3.60 7.18
CA ARG A 38 -13.64 3.21 7.86
C ARG A 38 -13.90 2.12 8.90
N GLY A 39 -12.87 1.33 9.22
CA GLY A 39 -12.93 0.29 10.24
C GLY A 39 -13.97 -0.80 9.97
N ASP A 40 -15.02 -0.85 10.79
CA ASP A 40 -16.11 -1.84 10.70
C ASP A 40 -17.23 -1.42 9.74
N ASP A 41 -17.31 -0.13 9.40
CA ASP A 41 -18.32 0.41 8.48
C ASP A 41 -17.80 0.48 7.03
N THR A 42 -16.64 -0.14 6.75
CA THR A 42 -16.00 -0.08 5.43
C THR A 42 -16.77 -0.90 4.40
N ILE A 43 -17.13 -0.26 3.29
CA ILE A 43 -17.75 -0.88 2.11
C ILE A 43 -16.82 -0.67 0.92
N ILE A 44 -16.72 -1.68 0.05
CA ILE A 44 -15.73 -1.75 -1.02
C ILE A 44 -16.39 -2.20 -2.31
N ASP A 45 -16.12 -1.48 -3.39
CA ASP A 45 -16.43 -1.89 -4.76
C ASP A 45 -15.12 -2.02 -5.55
N ILE A 46 -14.88 -3.18 -6.17
CA ILE A 46 -13.66 -3.45 -6.96
C ILE A 46 -13.96 -3.17 -8.43
N TYR A 47 -13.23 -2.24 -9.05
CA TYR A 47 -13.40 -1.86 -10.46
C TYR A 47 -12.49 -2.66 -11.39
N SER A 48 -11.24 -2.87 -11.00
CA SER A 48 -10.21 -3.52 -11.82
C SER A 48 -9.21 -4.22 -10.93
N PHE A 49 -8.66 -5.33 -11.43
CA PHE A 49 -7.58 -6.06 -10.80
C PHE A 49 -6.66 -6.62 -11.89
N LYS A 50 -5.35 -6.49 -11.68
CA LYS A 50 -4.32 -7.08 -12.53
C LYS A 50 -3.24 -7.69 -11.66
N ASP A 51 -2.77 -8.87 -12.06
CA ASP A 51 -1.59 -9.55 -11.51
C ASP A 51 -0.65 -9.83 -12.67
N ILE A 52 0.61 -9.42 -12.54
CA ILE A 52 1.62 -9.64 -13.56
C ILE A 52 2.84 -10.35 -12.97
N GLU A 53 3.32 -11.36 -13.67
CA GLU A 53 4.58 -12.01 -13.32
C GLU A 53 5.75 -11.04 -13.53
N LEU A 54 6.66 -11.01 -12.56
CA LEU A 54 7.88 -10.21 -12.68
C LEU A 54 8.79 -10.78 -13.79
N PRO A 55 9.45 -9.91 -14.58
CA PRO A 55 10.42 -10.34 -15.58
C PRO A 55 11.50 -11.24 -14.96
N GLY A 56 11.90 -12.30 -15.67
CA GLY A 56 12.85 -13.28 -15.17
C GLY A 56 14.21 -12.69 -14.74
N GLU A 57 14.64 -11.59 -15.37
CA GLU A 57 15.84 -10.85 -14.96
C GLU A 57 15.68 -10.17 -13.59
N LEU A 58 14.52 -9.57 -13.32
CA LEU A 58 14.22 -8.94 -12.04
C LEU A 58 14.07 -10.00 -10.95
N VAL A 59 13.39 -11.11 -11.25
CA VAL A 59 13.31 -12.26 -10.33
C VAL A 59 14.71 -12.78 -9.98
N ALA A 60 15.59 -12.95 -10.97
CA ALA A 60 16.96 -13.40 -10.73
C ALA A 60 17.77 -12.41 -9.88
N ALA A 61 17.61 -11.11 -10.13
CA ALA A 61 18.28 -10.07 -9.36
C ALA A 61 17.78 -10.02 -7.89
N LEU A 62 16.46 -10.15 -7.68
CA LEU A 62 15.87 -10.26 -6.35
C LEU A 62 16.36 -11.53 -5.62
N GLU A 63 16.36 -12.69 -6.28
CA GLU A 63 16.88 -13.91 -5.68
C GLU A 63 18.36 -13.79 -5.27
N ALA A 64 19.16 -13.09 -6.08
CA ALA A 64 20.56 -12.83 -5.75
C ALA A 64 20.66 -11.91 -4.51
N LEU A 65 19.85 -10.85 -4.46
CA LEU A 65 19.74 -9.93 -3.31
C LEU A 65 19.34 -10.64 -2.01
N GLY A 66 18.50 -11.67 -2.10
CA GLY A 66 18.13 -12.49 -0.95
C GLY A 66 19.22 -13.44 -0.43
N ARG A 67 20.29 -13.69 -1.21
CA ARG A 67 21.34 -14.67 -0.89
C ARG A 67 22.68 -14.05 -0.49
N ILE A 68 22.97 -12.84 -0.93
CA ILE A 68 24.27 -12.18 -0.77
C ILE A 68 24.07 -10.93 0.09
N ASP A 69 24.84 -10.81 1.16
CA ASP A 69 24.75 -9.67 2.09
C ASP A 69 25.41 -8.38 1.58
N ASP A 70 26.28 -8.47 0.56
CA ASP A 70 27.00 -7.35 -0.05
C ASP A 70 26.56 -7.15 -1.51
N PHE A 71 25.50 -6.38 -1.71
CA PHE A 71 25.20 -5.74 -2.99
C PHE A 71 25.76 -4.32 -2.97
N ASP A 72 26.39 -3.91 -4.06
CA ASP A 72 26.80 -2.52 -4.18
C ASP A 72 25.59 -1.59 -4.43
N SER A 73 25.79 -0.28 -4.25
CA SER A 73 24.72 0.69 -4.40
C SER A 73 24.19 0.80 -5.85
N GLU A 74 25.00 0.43 -6.84
CA GLU A 74 24.61 0.48 -8.26
C GLU A 74 23.65 -0.67 -8.60
N GLU A 75 23.94 -1.87 -8.12
CA GLU A 75 23.08 -3.03 -8.30
C GLU A 75 21.71 -2.83 -7.62
N ILE A 76 21.69 -2.29 -6.39
CA ILE A 76 20.43 -1.98 -5.68
C ILE A 76 19.63 -0.93 -6.44
N ALA A 77 20.28 0.14 -6.94
CA ALA A 77 19.62 1.16 -7.74
C ALA A 77 19.01 0.58 -9.03
N GLY A 78 19.72 -0.36 -9.68
CA GLY A 78 19.22 -1.08 -10.85
C GLY A 78 17.95 -1.90 -10.55
N ILE A 79 17.95 -2.66 -9.46
CA ILE A 79 16.78 -3.43 -9.01
C ILE A 79 15.62 -2.48 -8.67
N ASN A 80 15.90 -1.41 -7.94
CA ASN A 80 14.91 -0.40 -7.56
C ASN A 80 14.24 0.23 -8.79
N PHE A 81 15.03 0.59 -9.79
CA PHE A 81 14.54 1.14 -11.05
C PHE A 81 13.63 0.15 -11.80
N LEU A 82 14.06 -1.11 -11.92
CA LEU A 82 13.27 -2.14 -12.59
C LEU A 82 11.93 -2.37 -11.87
N LEU A 83 11.94 -2.45 -10.54
CA LEU A 83 10.72 -2.64 -9.75
C LEU A 83 9.76 -1.46 -9.91
N ILE A 84 10.24 -0.22 -9.78
CA ILE A 84 9.42 0.98 -9.98
C ILE A 84 8.82 1.00 -11.38
N HIS A 85 9.59 0.61 -12.40
CA HIS A 85 9.09 0.52 -13.77
C HIS A 85 7.94 -0.49 -13.89
N GLN A 86 8.05 -1.67 -13.26
CA GLN A 86 6.96 -2.65 -13.23
C GLN A 86 5.73 -2.11 -12.50
N ILE A 87 5.91 -1.48 -11.33
CA ILE A 87 4.82 -0.87 -10.55
C ILE A 87 4.09 0.19 -11.38
N ASN A 88 4.82 1.10 -12.04
CA ASN A 88 4.22 2.14 -12.84
C ASN A 88 3.51 1.58 -14.09
N GLY A 89 4.09 0.58 -14.75
CA GLY A 89 3.44 -0.11 -15.86
C GLY A 89 2.12 -0.73 -15.42
N LEU A 90 2.14 -1.51 -14.35
CA LEU A 90 0.94 -2.13 -13.79
C LEU A 90 -0.12 -1.09 -13.39
N PHE A 91 0.29 0.02 -12.79
CA PHE A 91 -0.62 1.12 -12.45
C PHE A 91 -1.35 1.66 -13.69
N GLN A 92 -0.64 1.93 -14.79
CA GLN A 92 -1.26 2.40 -16.04
C GLN A 92 -2.18 1.35 -16.63
N ASP A 93 -1.73 0.09 -16.65
CA ASP A 93 -2.48 -1.03 -17.21
C ASP A 93 -3.84 -1.21 -16.51
N LEU A 94 -3.99 -0.89 -15.21
CA LEU A 94 -5.27 -1.03 -14.51
C LEU A 94 -6.45 -0.27 -15.16
N PHE A 95 -6.14 0.81 -15.88
CA PHE A 95 -7.13 1.71 -16.48
C PHE A 95 -7.55 1.33 -17.91
N ASP A 96 -6.84 0.40 -18.56
CA ASP A 96 -7.07 0.05 -19.97
C ASP A 96 -8.52 -0.36 -20.29
N ASP A 97 -9.18 -1.04 -19.35
CA ASP A 97 -10.47 -1.72 -19.56
C ASP A 97 -11.63 -1.08 -18.76
N ILE A 98 -11.42 0.09 -18.15
CA ILE A 98 -12.41 0.78 -17.31
C ILE A 98 -12.58 2.24 -17.73
N GLN A 99 -13.68 2.86 -17.31
CA GLN A 99 -13.97 4.28 -17.57
C GLN A 99 -13.52 5.16 -16.41
N LEU A 100 -12.27 4.99 -16.00
CA LEU A 100 -11.59 5.78 -14.98
C LEU A 100 -10.23 6.19 -15.55
N GLU A 101 -9.72 7.32 -15.08
CA GLU A 101 -8.39 7.80 -15.45
C GLU A 101 -7.48 7.86 -14.20
N PRO A 102 -6.15 7.82 -14.36
CA PRO A 102 -5.22 7.96 -13.23
C PRO A 102 -5.48 9.18 -12.33
N GLU A 103 -5.96 10.29 -12.90
CA GLU A 103 -6.27 11.52 -12.16
C GLU A 103 -7.50 11.41 -11.25
N ASP A 104 -8.35 10.39 -11.44
CA ASP A 104 -9.49 10.13 -10.57
C ASP A 104 -9.05 9.47 -9.25
N VAL A 105 -7.83 8.93 -9.19
CA VAL A 105 -7.29 8.24 -8.02
C VAL A 105 -6.99 9.24 -6.90
N ASP A 106 -7.63 9.00 -5.75
CA ASP A 106 -7.43 9.79 -4.55
C ASP A 106 -6.11 9.47 -3.85
N VAL A 107 -5.82 8.16 -3.71
CA VAL A 107 -4.62 7.64 -3.03
C VAL A 107 -4.17 6.36 -3.71
N LEU A 108 -2.86 6.20 -3.84
CA LEU A 108 -2.18 4.98 -4.26
C LEU A 108 -1.50 4.34 -3.04
N GLY A 109 -2.07 3.24 -2.54
CA GLY A 109 -1.45 2.40 -1.53
C GLY A 109 -0.38 1.50 -2.15
N VAL A 110 0.84 1.50 -1.61
CA VAL A 110 1.94 0.66 -2.08
C VAL A 110 2.55 -0.10 -0.92
N LYS A 111 2.43 -1.43 -0.96
CA LYS A 111 3.19 -2.32 -0.05
C LYS A 111 4.55 -2.61 -0.69
N CYS A 112 5.61 -2.14 -0.03
CA CYS A 112 6.97 -2.41 -0.46
C CYS A 112 7.31 -3.92 -0.39
N LEU A 113 8.13 -4.34 -1.35
CA LEU A 113 8.85 -5.60 -1.36
C LEU A 113 9.84 -5.64 -0.20
N GLU A 114 9.94 -6.76 0.48
CA GLU A 114 10.86 -6.99 1.58
C GLU A 114 11.81 -8.14 1.27
N ILE A 115 13.09 -7.83 1.17
CA ILE A 115 14.11 -8.83 0.83
C ILE A 115 15.42 -8.53 1.54
N ALA A 116 15.99 -9.55 2.20
CA ALA A 116 17.23 -9.43 2.97
C ALA A 116 17.26 -8.22 3.94
N GLY A 117 16.12 -7.93 4.59
CA GLY A 117 15.99 -6.79 5.51
C GLY A 117 15.93 -5.41 4.85
N LYS A 118 15.90 -5.34 3.51
CA LYS A 118 15.69 -4.12 2.72
C LYS A 118 14.23 -4.00 2.31
N ARG A 119 13.78 -2.77 2.10
CA ARG A 119 12.47 -2.43 1.54
C ARG A 119 12.67 -1.81 0.16
N LEU A 120 11.99 -2.37 -0.84
CA LEU A 120 12.00 -1.85 -2.21
C LEU A 120 10.56 -1.46 -2.63
N PRO A 121 10.35 -0.30 -3.28
CA PRO A 121 11.38 0.67 -3.59
C PRO A 121 11.93 1.39 -2.34
N GLU A 122 13.21 1.78 -2.39
CA GLU A 122 13.86 2.47 -1.26
C GLU A 122 13.22 3.82 -0.97
N ASP A 123 12.78 4.52 -2.03
CA ASP A 123 12.11 5.81 -1.97
C ASP A 123 10.77 5.76 -2.73
N PRO A 124 9.63 5.59 -2.01
CA PRO A 124 8.31 5.60 -2.60
C PRO A 124 7.88 6.95 -3.20
N SER A 125 8.57 8.06 -2.91
CA SER A 125 8.24 9.36 -3.50
C SER A 125 8.36 9.36 -5.02
N VAL A 126 9.28 8.55 -5.57
CA VAL A 126 9.45 8.37 -7.02
C VAL A 126 8.17 7.83 -7.66
N ILE A 127 7.44 6.93 -6.99
CA ILE A 127 6.15 6.44 -7.50
C ILE A 127 5.13 7.57 -7.51
N SER A 128 5.09 8.39 -6.46
CA SER A 128 4.19 9.55 -6.38
C SER A 128 4.42 10.53 -7.53
N GLU A 129 5.69 10.84 -7.83
CA GLU A 129 6.08 11.68 -8.96
C GLU A 129 5.69 11.06 -10.32
N MET A 130 5.92 9.77 -10.51
CA MET A 130 5.65 9.10 -11.79
C MET A 130 4.16 8.92 -12.08
N THR A 131 3.36 8.68 -11.04
CA THR A 131 1.92 8.42 -11.17
C THR A 131 1.08 9.69 -11.05
N GLY A 132 1.61 10.76 -10.45
CA GLY A 132 0.84 11.95 -10.11
C GLY A 132 -0.11 11.75 -8.92
N CYS A 133 -0.10 10.57 -8.29
CA CYS A 133 -0.96 10.23 -7.17
C CYS A 133 -0.30 10.53 -5.82
N ILE A 134 -1.12 10.80 -4.80
CA ILE A 134 -0.65 10.72 -3.41
C ILE A 134 -0.36 9.25 -3.10
N VAL A 135 0.86 8.92 -2.67
CA VAL A 135 1.24 7.54 -2.33
C VAL A 135 1.21 7.34 -0.82
N ALA A 136 0.48 6.34 -0.35
CA ALA A 136 0.57 5.83 1.01
C ALA A 136 1.41 4.55 1.01
N SER A 137 2.48 4.49 1.80
CA SER A 137 3.36 3.32 1.87
C SER A 137 3.91 3.10 3.27
N ARG A 138 4.77 2.09 3.44
CA ARG A 138 5.44 1.74 4.71
C ARG A 138 4.44 1.65 5.88
N PHE A 139 3.41 0.84 5.67
CA PHE A 139 2.33 0.67 6.63
C PHE A 139 2.81 0.05 7.95
N ARG A 140 2.28 0.56 9.07
CA ARG A 140 2.62 0.14 10.42
C ARG A 140 1.40 0.18 11.34
N ILE A 141 1.40 -0.69 12.33
CA ILE A 141 0.41 -0.73 13.39
C ILE A 141 1.04 -0.14 14.64
N GLU A 142 0.36 0.83 15.25
CA GLU A 142 0.81 1.48 16.48
C GLU A 142 -0.36 1.62 17.45
N LEU A 143 -0.07 1.71 18.74
CA LEU A 143 -1.11 2.10 19.70
C LEU A 143 -1.44 3.57 19.51
N GLU A 144 -2.73 3.92 19.46
CA GLU A 144 -3.20 5.31 19.28
C GLU A 144 -2.70 6.26 20.38
N ASN A 145 -2.32 5.72 21.55
CA ASN A 145 -1.74 6.48 22.66
C ASN A 145 -0.23 6.81 22.46
N GLY A 146 0.39 6.35 21.38
CA GLY A 146 1.80 6.54 21.04
C GLY A 146 2.79 5.88 22.01
N LYS A 147 2.32 5.03 22.94
CA LYS A 147 3.12 4.43 24.03
C LYS A 147 3.27 2.92 23.88
N GLY A 148 3.31 2.42 22.66
CA GLY A 148 3.44 1.01 22.33
C GLY A 148 4.58 0.70 21.35
N PRO A 149 4.91 -0.58 21.15
CA PRO A 149 5.79 -0.98 20.06
C PRO A 149 5.12 -0.64 18.72
N GLU A 150 5.89 -0.03 17.82
CA GLU A 150 5.50 0.09 16.41
C GLU A 150 5.76 -1.26 15.72
N LEU A 151 4.78 -1.72 14.95
CA LEU A 151 4.87 -2.97 14.21
C LEU A 151 4.67 -2.71 12.73
N ASP A 152 5.75 -2.83 11.97
CA ASP A 152 5.67 -2.78 10.51
C ASP A 152 4.78 -3.91 9.98
N ILE A 153 3.91 -3.59 9.02
CA ILE A 153 3.14 -4.60 8.31
C ILE A 153 4.06 -5.24 7.28
N VAL A 154 4.64 -6.36 7.68
CA VAL A 154 5.41 -7.27 6.84
C VAL A 154 4.54 -8.39 6.28
N GLU A 155 5.04 -9.16 5.31
CA GLU A 155 4.28 -10.17 4.56
C GLU A 155 3.44 -11.13 5.45
N PRO A 156 3.96 -11.74 6.53
CA PRO A 156 3.15 -12.62 7.37
C PRO A 156 1.98 -11.92 8.06
N ILE A 157 2.13 -10.64 8.41
CA ILE A 157 1.08 -9.84 9.06
C ILE A 157 0.03 -9.46 8.02
N LEU A 158 0.46 -9.00 6.84
CA LEU A 158 -0.43 -8.68 5.73
C LEU A 158 -1.32 -9.87 5.40
N ARG A 159 -0.75 -11.06 5.21
CA ARG A 159 -1.51 -12.28 4.89
C ARG A 159 -2.56 -12.63 5.93
N LYS A 160 -2.25 -12.42 7.21
CA LYS A 160 -3.21 -12.64 8.29
C LYS A 160 -4.36 -11.63 8.21
N MET A 161 -4.03 -10.35 8.00
CA MET A 161 -5.04 -9.28 7.83
C MET A 161 -5.90 -9.53 6.60
N VAL A 162 -5.30 -9.92 5.47
CA VAL A 162 -6.00 -10.28 4.23
C VAL A 162 -7.01 -11.39 4.53
N GLY A 163 -6.62 -12.46 5.21
CA GLY A 163 -7.55 -13.55 5.55
C GLY A 163 -8.78 -13.08 6.32
N GLU A 164 -8.58 -12.22 7.33
CA GLU A 164 -9.67 -11.64 8.14
C GLU A 164 -10.55 -10.67 7.33
N ILE A 165 -9.93 -9.84 6.48
CA ILE A 165 -10.62 -8.87 5.61
C ILE A 165 -11.47 -9.60 4.56
N MET A 166 -10.90 -10.59 3.87
CA MET A 166 -11.60 -11.32 2.81
C MET A 166 -12.78 -12.13 3.36
N GLU A 167 -12.64 -12.78 4.52
CA GLU A 167 -13.73 -13.48 5.18
C GLU A 167 -14.88 -12.52 5.53
N ARG A 168 -14.55 -11.32 6.01
CA ARG A 168 -15.54 -10.31 6.37
C ARG A 168 -16.26 -9.70 5.17
N LEU A 169 -15.57 -9.57 4.04
CA LEU A 169 -16.04 -8.80 2.88
C LEU A 169 -16.47 -9.67 1.70
N GLU A 170 -16.38 -11.00 1.83
CA GLU A 170 -16.76 -11.99 0.81
C GLU A 170 -16.07 -11.77 -0.55
N ILE A 171 -14.82 -11.31 -0.53
CA ILE A 171 -14.02 -10.99 -1.73
C ILE A 171 -13.26 -12.23 -2.22
N ASP A 172 -13.13 -12.36 -3.55
CA ASP A 172 -12.36 -13.44 -4.19
C ASP A 172 -10.86 -13.38 -3.81
N MET A 173 -10.26 -14.56 -3.63
CA MET A 173 -8.88 -14.70 -3.18
C MET A 173 -7.85 -14.12 -4.16
N GLU A 174 -8.16 -14.04 -5.45
CA GLU A 174 -7.20 -13.60 -6.48
C GLU A 174 -6.77 -12.14 -6.29
N ALA A 175 -7.68 -11.23 -5.89
CA ALA A 175 -7.38 -9.80 -5.72
C ALA A 175 -6.98 -9.40 -4.29
N SER A 176 -6.88 -10.39 -3.39
CA SER A 176 -6.99 -10.17 -1.95
C SER A 176 -5.88 -9.31 -1.33
N GLU A 177 -4.64 -9.47 -1.78
CA GLU A 177 -3.49 -8.71 -1.25
C GLU A 177 -3.53 -7.25 -1.73
N ALA A 178 -3.72 -7.00 -3.03
CA ALA A 178 -3.84 -5.64 -3.58
C ALA A 178 -5.02 -4.86 -2.96
N VAL A 179 -6.18 -5.51 -2.80
CA VAL A 179 -7.33 -4.89 -2.12
C VAL A 179 -7.00 -4.58 -0.66
N ALA A 180 -6.33 -5.49 0.06
CA ALA A 180 -5.91 -5.20 1.43
C ALA A 180 -4.96 -4.00 1.49
N VAL A 181 -4.03 -3.85 0.54
CA VAL A 181 -3.18 -2.66 0.46
C VAL A 181 -3.98 -1.37 0.26
N ALA A 182 -4.99 -1.40 -0.61
CA ALA A 182 -5.89 -0.25 -0.79
C ALA A 182 -6.64 0.09 0.51
N LEU A 183 -7.09 -0.91 1.26
CA LEU A 183 -7.71 -0.71 2.57
C LEU A 183 -6.73 -0.18 3.62
N MET A 184 -5.45 -0.60 3.58
CA MET A 184 -4.46 -0.04 4.48
C MET A 184 -4.22 1.45 4.20
N ALA A 185 -4.17 1.83 2.92
CA ALA A 185 -4.12 3.24 2.52
C ALA A 185 -5.38 4.00 2.98
N ASN A 186 -6.56 3.39 2.84
CA ASN A 186 -7.83 3.95 3.32
C ASN A 186 -7.78 4.31 4.81
N GLU A 187 -7.39 3.36 5.65
CA GLU A 187 -7.35 3.55 7.10
C GLU A 187 -6.26 4.53 7.52
N SER A 188 -5.10 4.51 6.83
CA SER A 188 -3.99 5.42 7.11
C SER A 188 -4.38 6.90 6.94
N VAL A 189 -5.30 7.20 6.01
CA VAL A 189 -5.83 8.57 5.84
C VAL A 189 -6.50 9.07 7.11
N TYR A 190 -7.16 8.21 7.88
CA TYR A 190 -7.86 8.58 9.11
C TYR A 190 -6.98 8.57 10.36
N SER A 191 -5.96 7.73 10.41
CA SER A 191 -5.09 7.60 11.59
C SER A 191 -4.09 8.76 11.73
N ASP A 192 -3.67 9.37 10.62
CA ASP A 192 -2.61 10.38 10.58
C ASP A 192 -3.04 11.79 11.08
N GLY A 193 -4.05 11.86 11.96
CA GLY A 193 -4.69 13.11 12.37
C GLY A 193 -5.48 13.05 13.68
N VAL A 194 -5.37 11.97 14.44
CA VAL A 194 -5.95 11.93 15.78
C VAL A 194 -5.07 12.76 16.71
N GLU A 195 -5.47 14.00 16.98
CA GLU A 195 -4.96 14.74 18.14
C GLU A 195 -5.22 13.87 19.39
N VAL A 196 -4.15 13.30 19.94
CA VAL A 196 -4.14 12.46 21.15
C VAL A 196 -4.75 13.20 22.37
N ASP A 197 -4.90 14.53 22.29
CA ASP A 197 -5.39 15.40 23.38
C ASP A 197 -6.88 15.27 23.72
N LYS A 198 -7.65 14.43 23.01
CA LYS A 198 -9.07 14.17 23.32
C LYS A 198 -9.43 12.71 23.59
N ALA A 199 -8.45 11.83 23.77
CA ALA A 199 -8.74 10.45 24.17
C ALA A 199 -9.29 10.44 25.60
N ASP A 200 -10.50 9.90 25.78
CA ASP A 200 -11.07 9.60 27.08
C ASP A 200 -10.11 8.62 27.79
N PRO A 201 -9.69 8.84 29.04
CA PRO A 201 -8.79 7.93 29.76
C PRO A 201 -9.38 6.51 29.99
N THR A 202 -10.61 6.27 29.56
CA THR A 202 -11.25 4.94 29.51
C THR A 202 -11.22 4.27 28.13
N ASP A 203 -10.76 4.95 27.08
CA ASP A 203 -10.54 4.34 25.77
C ASP A 203 -9.38 3.36 25.86
N LYS A 204 -9.73 2.09 25.72
CA LYS A 204 -8.82 0.94 25.71
C LYS A 204 -7.70 1.17 24.71
N GLU A 205 -6.56 0.54 24.95
CA GLU A 205 -5.44 0.38 24.01
C GLU A 205 -5.95 -0.02 22.62
N ARG A 206 -6.28 0.96 21.78
CA ARG A 206 -6.69 0.77 20.40
C ARG A 206 -5.44 0.87 19.54
N ALA A 207 -5.29 -0.11 18.65
CA ALA A 207 -4.26 -0.09 17.65
C ALA A 207 -4.79 0.63 16.41
N GLY A 208 -4.06 1.64 15.95
CA GLY A 208 -4.31 2.34 14.70
C GLY A 208 -3.42 1.82 13.58
N LEU A 209 -3.87 1.99 12.34
CA LEU A 209 -3.13 1.65 11.13
C LEU A 209 -2.60 2.93 10.49
N TYR A 210 -1.30 3.05 10.35
CA TYR A 210 -0.60 4.24 9.86
C TYR A 210 0.18 3.91 8.59
N GLY A 211 0.41 4.93 7.76
CA GLY A 211 1.25 4.85 6.57
C GLY A 211 1.96 6.19 6.35
N GLU A 212 3.13 6.14 5.70
CA GLU A 212 3.84 7.32 5.25
C GLU A 212 3.21 7.84 3.95
N PHE A 213 2.90 9.13 3.91
CA PHE A 213 2.32 9.79 2.74
C PHE A 213 3.37 10.57 1.94
N TYR A 214 3.43 10.29 0.64
CA TYR A 214 4.27 10.95 -0.34
C TYR A 214 3.38 11.69 -1.32
N PHE A 215 3.73 12.93 -1.63
CA PHE A 215 2.92 13.81 -2.48
C PHE A 215 3.72 14.13 -3.74
N PRO A 216 3.04 14.19 -4.91
CA PRO A 216 3.69 14.66 -6.13
C PRO A 216 4.03 16.14 -5.99
N ALA A 217 5.15 16.55 -6.61
CA ALA A 217 5.68 17.90 -6.63
C ALA A 217 4.74 18.98 -7.20
#